data_AF-A0A1T4RDX1-F1
#
_entry.id   AF-A0A1T4RDX1-F1
#
_cell.length_a   1.000
_cell.length_b   1.000
_cell.length_c   1.000
_cell.angle_alpha   90.00
_cell.angle_beta   90.00
_cell.angle_gamma   90.00
#
_symmetry.space_group_name_H-M   'P 1'
#
loop_
_entity.id
_entity.type
_entity.pdbx_description
1 polymer ?
#
loop_
_entity_poly.entity_id
_entity_poly.type
_entity_poly.pdbx_seq_one_letter_code
_entity_poly.pdbx_strand_id
1 'polypeptide(L)'
;MADQPSPVSTREISEFLALVRERSTDPTPPTPAEDVVFFERKADLLSRIAAHSFDPEAVEVAAIAHAQLDAARARLARAAGGER
;
A
#
# COMPACT_ATOMS: atom_id res chain seq x y z
N MET A 1 -7.88 -23.97 9.39
CA MET A 1 -8.34 -23.47 8.06
C MET A 1 -7.70 -22.11 7.90
N ALA A 2 -6.87 -21.92 6.88
CA ALA A 2 -6.32 -20.59 6.61
C ALA A 2 -7.50 -19.68 6.23
N ASP A 3 -7.69 -18.61 6.97
CA ASP A 3 -8.63 -17.55 6.63
C ASP A 3 -8.15 -16.97 5.28
N GLN A 4 -8.76 -17.42 4.19
CA GLN A 4 -8.37 -16.93 2.87
C GLN A 4 -8.77 -15.46 2.81
N PRO A 5 -7.85 -14.56 2.43
CA PRO A 5 -8.14 -13.13 2.38
C PRO A 5 -9.35 -12.88 1.48
N SER A 6 -10.21 -11.92 1.86
CA SER A 6 -11.39 -11.61 1.06
C SER A 6 -10.99 -11.12 -0.34
N PRO A 7 -11.64 -11.58 -1.42
CA PRO A 7 -11.34 -11.11 -2.77
C PRO A 7 -11.54 -9.60 -2.89
N VAL A 8 -10.77 -8.97 -3.78
CA VAL A 8 -10.83 -7.53 -4.03
C VAL A 8 -11.99 -7.22 -4.98
N SER A 9 -12.78 -6.18 -4.67
CA SER A 9 -13.87 -5.74 -5.54
C SER A 9 -13.40 -4.69 -6.55
N THR A 10 -14.08 -4.59 -7.69
CA THR A 10 -13.81 -3.55 -8.71
C THR A 10 -13.97 -2.14 -8.15
N ARG A 11 -14.95 -1.94 -7.25
CA ARG A 11 -15.15 -0.68 -6.54
C ARG A 11 -13.93 -0.28 -5.72
N GLU A 12 -13.35 -1.23 -4.98
CA GLU A 12 -12.17 -1.00 -4.14
C GLU A 12 -10.94 -0.63 -5.00
N ILE A 13 -10.79 -1.28 -6.16
CA ILE A 13 -9.75 -0.91 -7.15
C ILE A 13 -9.99 0.51 -7.67
N SER A 14 -11.22 0.85 -8.06
CA SER A 14 -11.56 2.21 -8.53
C SER A 14 -11.31 3.27 -7.46
N GLU A 15 -11.64 3.01 -6.20
CA GLU A 15 -11.38 3.90 -5.07
C GLU A 15 -9.87 4.07 -4.84
N PHE A 16 -9.08 3.00 -4.92
CA PHE A 16 -7.62 3.09 -4.83
C PHE A 16 -7.01 3.88 -5.99
N LEU A 17 -7.46 3.67 -7.23
CA LEU A 17 -6.99 4.44 -8.38
C LEU A 17 -7.35 5.92 -8.29
N ALA A 18 -8.52 6.26 -7.72
CA ALA A 18 -8.88 7.63 -7.43
C ALA A 18 -7.92 8.28 -6.41
N LEU A 19 -7.55 7.54 -5.35
CA LEU A 19 -6.56 7.99 -4.36
C LEU A 19 -5.17 8.22 -5.00
N VAL A 20 -4.72 7.31 -5.88
CA VAL A 20 -3.46 7.47 -6.62
C VAL A 20 -3.50 8.73 -7.48
N ARG A 21 -4.62 8.97 -8.17
CA ARG A 21 -4.80 10.15 -9.01
C ARG A 21 -4.76 11.44 -8.19
N GLU A 22 -5.53 11.50 -7.10
CA GLU A 22 -5.58 12.65 -6.19
C GLU A 22 -4.17 13.03 -5.72
N ARG A 23 -3.43 12.05 -5.21
CA ARG A 23 -2.06 12.20 -4.73
C ARG A 23 -1.06 12.60 -5.82
N SER A 24 -1.31 12.21 -7.07
CA SER A 24 -0.49 12.62 -8.21
C SER A 24 -0.80 14.05 -8.68
N THR A 25 -2.01 14.56 -8.40
CA THR A 25 -2.45 15.90 -8.80
C THR A 25 -2.24 16.94 -7.70
N ASP A 26 -2.12 16.52 -6.44
CA ASP A 26 -1.82 17.40 -5.32
C ASP A 26 -0.34 17.80 -5.34
N PRO A 27 0.00 19.09 -5.49
CA PRO A 27 1.37 19.56 -5.42
C PRO A 27 1.95 19.52 -3.99
N THR A 28 1.10 19.32 -2.98
CA THR A 28 1.52 19.23 -1.58
C THR A 28 2.20 17.89 -1.33
N PRO A 29 3.46 17.88 -0.85
CA PRO A 29 4.11 16.63 -0.51
C PRO A 29 3.37 15.96 0.67
N PRO A 30 3.07 14.66 0.58
CA PRO A 30 2.41 13.93 1.66
C PRO A 30 3.30 13.89 2.90
N THR A 31 2.68 13.95 4.06
CA THR A 31 3.37 13.74 5.34
C THR A 31 3.84 12.28 5.46
N PRO A 32 4.88 12.01 6.29
CA PRO A 32 5.33 10.63 6.53
C PRO A 32 4.22 9.69 7.05
N ALA A 33 3.22 10.21 7.76
CA ALA A 33 2.08 9.42 8.22
C ALA A 33 1.12 9.08 7.07
N GLU A 34 0.82 10.03 6.19
CA GLU A 34 0.00 9.82 4.99
C GLU A 34 0.68 8.85 3.99
N ASP A 35 2.01 8.86 3.90
CA ASP A 35 2.79 7.86 3.17
C ASP A 35 2.50 6.45 3.68
N VAL A 36 2.58 6.23 5.00
CA VAL A 36 2.34 4.91 5.59
C VAL A 36 0.92 4.45 5.29
N VAL A 37 -0.10 5.27 5.52
CA VAL A 37 -1.51 4.91 5.27
C VAL A 37 -1.74 4.54 3.79
N PHE A 38 -1.12 5.29 2.87
CA PHE A 38 -1.20 5.00 1.44
C PHE A 38 -0.56 3.64 1.10
N PHE A 39 0.65 3.37 1.60
CA PHE A 39 1.32 2.11 1.33
C PHE A 39 0.69 0.92 2.05
N GLU A 40 0.04 1.12 3.20
CA GLU A 40 -0.76 0.08 3.86
C GLU A 40 -1.93 -0.36 2.98
N ARG A 41 -2.70 0.60 2.44
CA ARG A 41 -3.78 0.30 1.49
C ARG A 41 -3.27 -0.39 0.23
N LYS A 42 -2.14 0.07 -0.32
CA LYS A 42 -1.52 -0.54 -1.50
C LYS A 42 -1.11 -1.99 -1.24
N ALA A 43 -0.42 -2.24 -0.12
CA ALA A 43 0.09 -3.56 0.23
C ALA A 43 -1.06 -4.54 0.51
N ASP A 44 -2.11 -4.11 1.23
CA ASP A 44 -3.31 -4.94 1.48
C ASP A 44 -3.98 -5.34 0.17
N LEU A 45 -4.30 -4.37 -0.69
CA LEU A 45 -4.99 -4.60 -1.96
C LEU A 45 -4.22 -5.59 -2.84
N LEU A 46 -2.91 -5.38 -3.01
CA LEU A 46 -2.07 -6.23 -3.86
C LEU A 46 -1.85 -7.62 -3.26
N SER A 47 -1.77 -7.74 -1.94
CA SER A 47 -1.69 -9.04 -1.27
C SER A 47 -2.95 -9.87 -1.46
N ARG A 48 -4.12 -9.22 -1.39
CA ARG A 48 -5.41 -9.88 -1.63
C ARG A 48 -5.56 -10.31 -3.09
N ILE A 49 -5.11 -9.49 -4.04
CA ILE A 49 -5.06 -9.89 -5.46
C ILE A 49 -4.14 -11.10 -5.66
N ALA A 50 -2.93 -11.06 -5.11
CA ALA A 50 -1.95 -12.14 -5.24
C ALA A 50 -2.45 -13.46 -4.63
N ALA A 51 -3.14 -13.39 -3.49
CA ALA A 51 -3.69 -14.58 -2.83
C ALA A 51 -4.78 -15.31 -3.65
N HIS A 52 -5.41 -14.63 -4.61
CA HIS A 52 -6.40 -15.20 -5.53
C HIS A 52 -5.86 -15.38 -6.96
N SER A 53 -4.56 -15.20 -7.17
CA SER A 53 -3.91 -15.31 -8.48
C SER A 53 -2.95 -16.50 -8.52
N PHE A 54 -2.86 -17.16 -9.68
CA PHE A 54 -1.81 -18.15 -9.96
C PHE A 54 -0.58 -17.52 -10.65
N ASP A 55 -0.62 -16.21 -10.87
CA ASP A 55 0.43 -15.46 -11.54
C ASP A 55 1.59 -15.16 -10.57
N PRO A 56 2.81 -15.66 -10.82
CA PRO A 56 3.97 -15.33 -9.99
C PRO A 56 4.27 -13.82 -9.97
N GLU A 57 3.95 -13.08 -11.04
CA GLU A 57 4.12 -11.63 -11.08
C GLU A 57 3.27 -10.95 -10.00
N ALA A 58 2.06 -11.44 -9.74
CA ALA A 58 1.19 -10.89 -8.70
C ALA A 58 1.80 -11.04 -7.30
N VAL A 59 2.47 -12.16 -7.04
CA VAL A 59 3.17 -12.42 -5.77
C VAL A 59 4.36 -11.48 -5.61
N GLU A 60 5.16 -11.30 -6.67
CA GLU A 60 6.30 -10.38 -6.66
C GLU A 60 5.85 -8.92 -6.43
N VAL A 61 4.79 -8.50 -7.13
CA VAL A 61 4.22 -7.15 -6.99
C VAL A 61 3.70 -6.90 -5.57
N ALA A 62 3.06 -7.89 -4.94
CA ALA A 62 2.65 -7.79 -3.54
C ALA A 62 3.85 -7.68 -2.59
N ALA A 63 4.92 -8.46 -2.81
CA ALA A 63 6.15 -8.37 -2.00
C ALA A 63 6.83 -6.99 -2.13
N ILE A 64 6.87 -6.42 -3.34
CA ILE A 64 7.38 -5.06 -3.57
C ILE A 64 6.53 -4.02 -2.81
N ALA A 65 5.22 -4.18 -2.78
CA ALA A 65 4.33 -3.27 -2.05
C ALA A 65 4.58 -3.29 -0.54
N HIS A 66 4.83 -4.48 0.04
CA HIS A 66 5.24 -4.61 1.44
C HIS A 66 6.59 -3.94 1.72
N ALA A 67 7.59 -4.12 0.84
CA ALA A 67 8.88 -3.45 0.99
C ALA A 67 8.75 -1.91 0.96
N GLN A 68 7.83 -1.37 0.15
CA GLN A 68 7.54 0.06 0.13
C GLN A 68 6.88 0.53 1.43
N LEU A 69 5.96 -0.26 2.00
CA LEU A 69 5.36 0.01 3.30
C LEU A 69 6.40 0.03 4.43
N ASP A 70 7.30 -0.95 4.47
CA ASP A 70 8.36 -1.00 5.47
C ASP A 70 9.31 0.20 5.36
N ALA A 71 9.64 0.61 4.13
CA ALA A 71 10.41 1.82 3.90
C ALA A 71 9.70 3.09 4.41
N ALA A 72 8.38 3.20 4.18
CA ALA A 72 7.57 4.32 4.68
C ALA A 72 7.52 4.34 6.22
N ARG A 73 7.30 3.19 6.86
CA ARG A 73 7.32 3.04 8.33
C ARG A 73 8.68 3.43 8.91
N ALA A 74 9.78 3.02 8.26
CA ALA A 74 11.12 3.40 8.68
C ALA A 74 11.39 4.92 8.52
N ARG A 75 10.78 5.60 7.55
CA ARG A 75 10.85 7.07 7.42
C ARG A 75 10.05 7.76 8.52
N LEU A 76 8.84 7.28 8.81
CA LEU A 76 8.01 7.80 9.90
C LEU A 76 8.71 7.69 11.26
N ALA A 77 9.30 6.53 11.56
CA ALA A 77 10.04 6.32 12.81
C ALA A 77 11.25 7.27 12.94
N ARG A 78 11.95 7.54 11.83
CA ARG A 78 13.05 8.52 11.79
C ARG A 78 12.58 9.95 12.01
N ALA A 79 11.44 10.33 11.42
CA ALA A 79 10.85 11.65 11.61
C ALA A 79 10.46 11.89 13.08
N ALA A 80 9.84 10.89 13.73
CA ALA A 80 9.45 10.97 15.14
C ALA A 80 10.64 10.89 16.12
N GLY A 81 11.76 10.28 15.71
CA GLY A 81 12.97 10.14 16.53
C GLY A 81 13.98 11.28 16.38
N GLY A 82 13.84 12.13 15.37
CA GLY A 82 14.73 13.26 15.09
C GLY A 82 14.44 14.54 15.89
N GLU A 83 13.39 14.55 16.72
CA GLU A 83 12.99 15.66 17.59
C GLU A 83 13.59 15.58 19.01
N ARG A 84 14.76 14.95 19.18
CA ARG A 84 15.46 14.83 20.48
C ARG A 84 16.82 15.51 20.49
#